data_AF-A0A2G9TNW8-F1
#
_entry.id   AF-A0A2G9TNW8-F1
#
_cell.length_a   1.000
_cell.length_b   1.000
_cell.length_c   1.000
_cell.angle_alpha   90.00
_cell.angle_beta   90.00
_cell.angle_gamma   90.00
#
_symmetry.space_group_name_H-M   'P 1'
#
loop_
_entity.id
_entity.type
_entity.pdbx_description
1 polymer ?
#
loop_
_entity_poly.entity_id
_entity_poly.type
_entity_poly.pdbx_seq_one_letter_code
_entity_poly.pdbx_strand_id
1 'polypeptide(L)'
;DEFFYVFRQLADRNPSEVCGLLLNECSDPNDPSQSGWNVALPPKPTGKLKALIDKKKARFVQPRAPNHRYLRVLQLSDMHVDFEYEPGSEAECDLPICCRPSTGAPQRPAGYWGTVGKCDIPYRTLKNMLEHINATDE
;
A
#
# COMPACT_ATOMS: atom_id res chain seq x y z
N ASP A 1 7.01 -21.40 -5.22
CA ASP A 1 6.01 -21.98 -6.15
C ASP A 1 5.32 -20.98 -7.07
N GLU A 2 4.89 -19.81 -6.61
CA GLU A 2 4.20 -18.82 -7.47
C GLU A 2 5.06 -18.33 -8.65
N PHE A 3 6.36 -18.12 -8.42
CA PHE A 3 7.29 -17.77 -9.50
C PHE A 3 7.27 -18.80 -10.63
N PHE A 4 7.36 -20.09 -10.29
CA PHE A 4 7.35 -21.15 -11.30
C PHE A 4 5.98 -21.33 -11.94
N TYR A 5 4.90 -21.08 -11.20
CA TYR A 5 3.55 -21.10 -11.75
C TYR A 5 3.38 -20.01 -12.82
N VAL A 6 3.73 -18.76 -12.51
CA VAL A 6 3.64 -17.65 -13.47
C VAL A 6 4.56 -17.88 -14.65
N PHE A 7 5.80 -18.30 -14.40
CA PHE A 7 6.78 -18.59 -15.44
C PHE A 7 6.27 -19.67 -16.41
N ARG A 8 5.72 -20.78 -15.89
CA ARG A 8 5.13 -21.85 -16.72
C ARG A 8 3.93 -21.34 -17.51
N GLN A 9 3.06 -20.57 -16.86
CA GLN A 9 1.87 -20.03 -17.53
C GLN A 9 2.21 -19.10 -18.70
N LEU A 10 3.27 -18.29 -18.58
CA LEU A 10 3.78 -17.43 -19.65
C LEU A 10 4.48 -18.26 -20.73
N ALA A 11 5.31 -19.23 -20.32
CA ALA A 11 6.03 -20.12 -21.24
C ALA A 11 5.07 -20.99 -22.09
N ASP A 12 3.97 -21.47 -21.50
CA ASP A 12 2.96 -22.30 -22.17
C ASP A 12 2.09 -21.50 -23.16
N ARG A 13 1.97 -20.17 -22.98
CA ARG A 13 1.22 -19.30 -23.89
C ARG A 13 2.04 -18.95 -25.13
N ASN A 14 3.19 -18.32 -24.93
CA ASN A 14 4.09 -17.95 -26.01
C ASN A 14 5.51 -17.71 -25.46
N PRO A 15 6.55 -18.38 -25.99
CA PRO A 15 7.94 -18.14 -25.58
C PRO A 15 8.40 -16.67 -25.70
N SER A 16 7.79 -15.88 -26.60
CA SER A 16 8.07 -14.46 -26.74
C SER A 16 7.63 -13.62 -25.53
N GLU A 17 6.65 -14.07 -24.73
CA GLU A 17 6.25 -13.38 -23.48
C GLU A 17 7.38 -13.45 -22.44
N VAL A 18 8.03 -14.61 -22.31
CA VAL A 18 9.19 -14.79 -21.43
C VAL A 18 10.42 -14.08 -22.01
N CYS A 19 10.64 -14.17 -23.33
CA CYS A 19 11.77 -13.49 -23.96
C CYS A 19 11.64 -11.97 -23.83
N GLY A 20 10.44 -11.40 -23.98
CA GLY A 20 10.17 -9.96 -23.86
C GLY A 20 10.36 -9.40 -22.45
N LEU A 21 10.22 -10.23 -21.41
CA LEU A 21 10.53 -9.84 -20.03
C LEU A 21 12.05 -9.71 -19.79
N LEU A 22 12.85 -10.51 -20.49
CA LEU A 22 14.30 -10.59 -20.30
C LEU A 22 15.08 -9.71 -21.28
N LEU A 23 14.56 -9.58 -22.50
CA LEU A 23 15.20 -8.92 -23.64
C LEU A 23 14.20 -8.00 -24.34
N ASN A 24 14.53 -6.71 -24.40
CA ASN A 24 13.67 -5.70 -25.03
C ASN A 24 13.40 -5.98 -26.52
N GLU A 25 14.33 -6.65 -27.23
CA GLU A 25 14.24 -6.99 -28.66
C GLU A 25 13.14 -8.04 -28.95
N CYS A 26 12.79 -8.86 -27.96
CA CYS A 26 11.74 -9.85 -28.03
C CYS A 26 10.38 -9.33 -27.56
N SER A 27 10.33 -8.14 -26.98
CA SER A 27 9.13 -7.60 -26.37
C SER A 27 8.09 -7.33 -27.44
N ASP A 28 6.90 -7.93 -27.31
CA ASP A 28 5.79 -7.65 -28.20
C ASP A 28 5.19 -6.27 -27.82
N PRO A 29 5.32 -5.25 -28.68
CA PRO A 29 4.79 -3.92 -28.40
C PRO A 29 3.25 -3.92 -28.33
N ASN A 30 2.59 -4.99 -28.78
CA ASN A 30 1.14 -5.17 -28.71
C ASN A 30 0.71 -6.17 -27.63
N ASP A 31 1.62 -6.61 -26.75
CA ASP A 31 1.28 -7.49 -25.62
C ASP A 31 0.19 -6.84 -24.75
N PRO A 32 -1.06 -7.34 -24.73
CA PRO A 32 -2.16 -6.68 -24.03
C PRO A 32 -1.97 -6.65 -22.51
N SER A 33 -1.04 -7.43 -21.96
CA SER A 33 -0.70 -7.39 -20.53
C SER A 33 0.22 -6.22 -20.15
N GLN A 34 0.95 -5.66 -21.13
CA GLN A 34 1.90 -4.55 -20.92
C GLN A 34 1.62 -3.30 -21.75
N SER A 35 0.86 -3.40 -22.85
CA SER A 35 0.59 -2.31 -23.81
C SER A 35 -0.53 -1.35 -23.37
N GLY A 36 -1.03 -1.52 -22.15
CA GLY A 36 -2.05 -0.66 -21.56
C GLY A 36 -3.46 -1.02 -22.05
N TRP A 37 -4.41 -1.01 -21.13
CA TRP A 37 -5.81 -1.31 -21.41
C TRP A 37 -6.66 -0.04 -21.29
N ASN A 38 -7.68 0.08 -22.14
CA ASN A 38 -8.61 1.20 -22.10
C ASN A 38 -9.83 0.85 -21.24
N VAL A 39 -10.18 1.72 -20.30
CA VAL A 39 -11.42 1.59 -19.52
C VAL A 39 -12.53 2.31 -20.26
N ALA A 40 -13.50 1.57 -20.80
CA ALA A 40 -14.68 2.17 -21.40
C ALA A 40 -15.54 2.81 -20.30
N LEU A 41 -15.45 4.14 -20.17
CA LEU A 41 -16.33 4.88 -19.27
C LEU A 41 -17.77 4.83 -19.78
N PRO A 42 -18.77 4.75 -18.88
CA PRO A 42 -20.16 4.85 -19.30
C PRO A 42 -20.42 6.17 -20.04
N PRO A 43 -21.36 6.19 -21.00
CA PRO A 43 -21.69 7.41 -21.72
C PRO A 43 -22.13 8.50 -20.75
N LYS A 44 -21.90 9.77 -21.12
CA LYS A 44 -22.34 10.92 -20.33
C LYS A 44 -23.84 10.79 -20.03
N PRO A 45 -24.28 11.03 -18.78
CA PRO A 45 -25.68 10.96 -18.42
C PRO A 45 -26.55 11.81 -19.34
N THR A 46 -27.69 11.28 -19.77
CA THR A 46 -28.69 12.06 -20.50
C THR A 46 -29.19 13.22 -19.64
N GLY A 47 -29.74 14.27 -20.26
CA GLY A 47 -30.28 15.42 -19.51
C GLY A 47 -31.31 15.02 -18.43
N LYS A 48 -32.13 14.00 -18.72
CA LYS A 48 -33.09 13.42 -17.76
C LYS A 48 -32.38 12.72 -16.58
N LEU A 49 -31.37 11.89 -16.86
CA LEU A 49 -30.61 11.20 -15.81
C LEU A 49 -29.80 12.19 -14.97
N LYS A 50 -29.21 13.21 -15.58
CA LYS A 50 -28.51 14.29 -14.88
C LYS A 50 -29.44 15.03 -13.94
N ALA A 51 -30.66 15.39 -14.39
CA ALA A 51 -31.66 16.04 -13.56
C ALA A 51 -32.09 15.17 -12.36
N LEU A 52 -32.19 13.84 -12.54
CA LEU A 52 -32.48 12.90 -11.45
C LEU A 52 -31.33 12.83 -10.43
N ILE A 53 -30.08 12.80 -10.91
CA ILE A 53 -28.88 12.81 -10.06
C ILE A 53 -28.79 14.11 -9.27
N ASP A 54 -29.00 15.26 -9.92
CA ASP A 54 -28.93 16.58 -9.29
C ASP A 54 -30.04 16.76 -8.24
N LYS A 55 -31.27 16.31 -8.53
CA LYS A 55 -32.39 16.29 -7.57
C LYS A 55 -32.09 15.41 -6.35
N LYS A 56 -31.43 14.27 -6.56
CA LYS A 56 -31.02 13.37 -5.47
C LYS A 56 -29.89 14.03 -4.65
N LYS A 57 -28.89 14.63 -5.30
CA LYS A 57 -27.78 15.33 -4.64
C LYS A 57 -28.26 16.49 -3.77
N ALA A 58 -29.21 17.29 -4.26
CA ALA A 58 -29.84 18.37 -3.51
C ALA A 58 -30.57 17.90 -2.23
N ARG A 59 -31.11 16.66 -2.21
CA ARG A 59 -31.66 16.04 -1.00
C ARG A 59 -30.59 15.62 0.02
N PHE A 60 -29.37 15.33 -0.43
CA PHE A 60 -28.25 14.94 0.44
C PHE A 60 -27.39 16.13 0.89
N VAL A 61 -27.58 17.32 0.33
CA VAL A 61 -27.09 18.56 0.93
C VAL A 61 -27.95 18.81 2.17
N GLN A 62 -27.61 18.15 3.26
CA GLN A 62 -28.14 18.49 4.58
C GLN A 62 -27.93 20.00 4.77
N PRO A 63 -28.96 20.78 5.15
CA PRO A 63 -28.74 22.15 5.57
C PRO A 63 -27.68 22.08 6.66
N ARG A 64 -26.62 22.88 6.50
CA ARG A 64 -25.55 23.03 7.50
C ARG A 64 -26.21 23.19 8.86
N ALA A 65 -26.27 22.11 9.64
CA ALA A 65 -26.91 22.15 10.94
C ALA A 65 -26.17 23.22 11.76
N PRO A 66 -26.87 24.04 12.56
CA PRO A 66 -26.24 25.11 13.33
C PRO A 66 -25.04 24.61 14.19
N ASN A 67 -25.07 23.32 14.55
CA ASN A 67 -24.00 22.60 15.22
C ASN A 67 -23.23 21.74 14.21
N HIS A 68 -22.38 22.35 13.38
CA HIS A 68 -21.48 21.63 12.48
C HIS A 68 -20.62 20.61 13.27
N ARG A 69 -21.01 19.34 13.24
CA ARG A 69 -20.10 18.24 13.55
C ARG A 69 -19.24 18.01 12.33
N TYR A 70 -17.96 18.35 12.42
CA TYR A 70 -17.00 18.02 11.37
C TYR A 70 -16.92 16.49 11.21
N LEU A 71 -16.89 16.00 9.97
CA LEU A 71 -16.53 14.61 9.71
C LEU A 71 -15.03 14.47 9.95
N ARG A 72 -14.65 13.63 10.89
CA ARG A 72 -13.26 13.25 11.16
C ARG A 72 -13.00 11.87 10.54
N VAL A 73 -11.94 11.74 9.77
CA VAL A 73 -11.55 10.48 9.11
C VAL A 73 -10.10 10.20 9.47
N LEU A 74 -9.87 9.11 10.20
CA LEU A 74 -8.53 8.59 10.46
C LEU A 74 -8.06 7.77 9.25
N GLN A 75 -6.88 8.10 8.73
CA GLN A 75 -6.23 7.35 7.66
C GLN A 75 -4.86 6.88 8.13
N LEU A 76 -4.68 5.56 8.17
CA LEU A 76 -3.42 4.90 8.50
C LEU A 76 -3.04 4.00 7.32
N SER A 77 -1.76 3.92 7.01
CA SER A 77 -1.22 3.07 5.94
C SER A 77 0.18 2.62 6.33
N ASP A 78 0.68 1.56 5.68
CA ASP A 78 2.08 1.15 5.73
C ASP A 78 2.62 0.97 7.17
N MET A 79 1.81 0.37 8.04
CA MET A 79 2.15 0.25 9.46
C MET A 79 3.43 -0.57 9.71
N HIS A 80 3.77 -1.49 8.80
CA HIS A 80 5.03 -2.23 8.78
C HIS A 80 5.51 -2.66 10.17
N VAL A 81 4.74 -3.57 10.79
CA VAL A 81 5.05 -4.08 12.13
C VAL A 81 5.94 -5.29 12.04
N ASP A 82 7.09 -5.19 12.68
CA ASP A 82 8.00 -6.30 12.85
C ASP A 82 7.85 -6.92 14.24
N PHE A 83 7.30 -8.13 14.28
CA PHE A 83 7.16 -8.90 15.52
C PHE A 83 8.50 -9.46 16.02
N GLU A 84 9.53 -9.45 15.18
CA GLU A 84 10.89 -9.87 15.53
C GLU A 84 11.78 -8.67 15.92
N TYR A 85 11.23 -7.45 15.98
CA TYR A 85 12.01 -6.27 16.34
C TYR A 85 12.60 -6.41 17.75
N GLU A 86 13.93 -6.34 17.85
CA GLU A 86 14.67 -6.45 19.10
C GLU A 86 15.47 -5.16 19.38
N PRO A 87 15.12 -4.39 20.43
CA PRO A 87 15.92 -3.24 20.83
C PRO A 87 17.36 -3.64 21.15
N GLY A 88 18.32 -2.84 20.71
CA GLY A 88 19.74 -3.09 20.87
C GLY A 88 20.35 -3.97 19.78
N SER A 89 19.57 -4.59 18.89
CA SER A 89 20.12 -5.30 17.72
C SER A 89 20.72 -4.33 16.69
N GLU A 90 21.45 -4.84 15.70
CA GLU A 90 22.05 -4.02 14.63
C GLU A 90 20.96 -3.37 13.74
N ALA A 91 20.99 -2.06 13.61
CA ALA A 91 20.08 -1.27 12.77
C ALA A 91 20.63 -1.00 11.36
N GLU A 92 21.95 -1.12 11.16
CA GLU A 92 22.63 -0.96 9.88
C GLU A 92 23.31 -2.26 9.46
N CYS A 93 22.51 -3.18 8.94
CA CYS A 93 22.96 -4.47 8.46
C CYS A 93 22.90 -4.57 6.91
N ASP A 94 23.54 -5.61 6.36
CA ASP A 94 23.55 -5.91 4.93
C ASP A 94 22.32 -6.72 4.47
N LEU A 95 21.33 -6.89 5.35
CA LEU A 95 20.06 -7.52 5.01
C LEU A 95 19.03 -6.47 4.51
N PRO A 96 17.95 -6.91 3.83
CA PRO A 96 16.85 -6.03 3.46
C PRO A 96 16.11 -5.44 4.65
N ILE A 97 16.05 -6.16 5.78
CA ILE A 97 15.44 -5.74 7.05
C ILE A 97 16.41 -6.07 8.19
N CYS A 98 16.65 -5.09 9.05
CA CYS A 98 17.53 -5.10 10.23
C CYS A 98 16.68 -4.94 11.51
N CYS A 99 17.32 -4.58 12.64
CA CYS A 99 16.67 -4.43 13.95
C CYS A 99 16.03 -5.72 14.50
N ARG A 100 16.52 -6.88 14.05
CA ARG A 100 16.12 -8.22 14.49
C ARG A 100 17.28 -8.92 15.20
N PRO A 101 17.04 -9.99 15.96
CA PRO A 101 18.09 -10.79 16.57
C PRO A 101 19.17 -11.17 15.55
N SER A 102 20.41 -10.77 15.81
CA SER A 102 21.55 -11.05 14.94
C SER A 102 22.79 -11.39 15.76
N THR A 103 23.73 -12.10 15.13
CA THR A 103 24.99 -12.49 15.79
C THR A 103 26.01 -11.37 15.68
N GLY A 104 26.48 -10.87 16.82
CA GLY A 104 27.55 -9.88 16.87
C GLY A 104 27.19 -8.67 17.73
N ALA A 105 28.17 -7.82 18.01
CA ALA A 105 27.93 -6.56 18.68
C ALA A 105 27.39 -5.54 17.65
N PRO A 106 26.29 -4.84 17.96
CA PRO A 106 25.74 -3.81 17.08
C PRO A 106 26.73 -2.64 17.00
N GLN A 107 27.03 -2.19 15.78
CA GLN A 107 27.66 -0.89 15.53
C GLN A 107 26.64 0.23 15.72
N ARG A 108 25.41 0.03 15.25
CA ARG A 108 24.30 0.96 15.48
C ARG A 108 23.14 0.24 16.18
N PRO A 109 23.01 0.35 17.50
CA PRO A 109 21.97 -0.34 18.25
C PRO A 109 20.57 0.23 17.94
N ALA A 110 19.63 -0.67 17.72
CA ALA A 110 18.23 -0.36 17.51
C ALA A 110 17.58 0.25 18.77
N GLY A 111 16.87 1.36 18.61
CA GLY A 111 16.12 2.04 19.68
C GLY A 111 14.87 1.27 20.11
N TYR A 112 14.40 1.56 21.33
CA TYR A 112 13.24 0.87 21.90
C TYR A 112 11.93 1.08 21.13
N TRP A 113 11.70 2.30 20.61
CA TRP A 113 10.47 2.68 19.89
C TRP A 113 10.57 2.53 18.37
N GLY A 114 11.64 1.93 17.86
CA GLY A 114 11.97 1.95 16.44
C GLY A 114 13.26 2.71 16.17
N THR A 115 13.79 2.54 14.96
CA THR A 115 15.02 3.17 14.49
C THR A 115 14.86 3.58 13.04
N VAL A 116 15.30 4.79 12.71
CA VAL A 116 15.37 5.25 11.31
C VAL A 116 16.48 4.46 10.61
N GLY A 117 16.11 3.63 9.63
CA GLY A 117 17.03 2.76 8.90
C GLY A 117 16.27 1.70 8.09
N LYS A 118 16.94 0.59 7.76
CA LYS A 118 16.30 -0.59 7.15
C LYS A 118 15.52 -1.40 8.19
N CYS A 119 14.65 -0.75 8.94
CA CYS A 119 13.91 -1.38 10.03
C CYS A 119 12.43 -1.00 9.96
N ASP A 120 11.59 -1.99 10.21
CA ASP A 120 10.17 -1.83 10.47
C ASP A 120 9.95 -1.45 11.95
N ILE A 121 8.72 -1.10 12.35
CA ILE A 121 8.45 -0.67 13.73
C ILE A 121 8.14 -1.85 14.65
N PRO A 122 8.53 -1.80 15.93
CA PRO A 122 8.08 -2.81 16.89
C PRO A 122 6.59 -2.66 17.17
N TYR A 123 5.92 -3.77 17.50
CA TYR A 123 4.50 -3.80 17.90
C TYR A 123 4.14 -2.75 18.96
N ARG A 124 5.05 -2.47 19.90
CA ARG A 124 4.83 -1.48 20.97
C ARG A 124 4.61 -0.06 20.44
N THR A 125 5.26 0.32 19.33
CA THR A 125 5.10 1.64 18.70
C THR A 125 3.74 1.76 18.05
N LEU A 126 3.30 0.73 17.32
CA LEU A 126 1.94 0.67 16.80
C LEU A 126 0.90 0.79 17.93
N LYS A 127 1.06 -0.01 18.98
CA LYS A 127 0.15 0.01 20.13
C LYS A 127 0.09 1.40 20.77
N ASN A 128 1.25 2.02 21.00
CA ASN A 128 1.31 3.36 21.59
C ASN A 128 0.63 4.42 20.70
N MET A 129 0.83 4.36 19.39
CA MET A 129 0.15 5.24 18.43
C MET A 129 -1.37 5.09 18.52
N LEU A 130 -1.89 3.85 18.53
CA LEU A 130 -3.32 3.59 18.61
C LEU A 130 -3.92 4.00 19.97
N GLU A 131 -3.20 3.77 21.07
CA GLU A 131 -3.59 4.22 22.40
C GLU A 131 -3.65 5.74 22.48
N HIS A 132 -2.68 6.44 21.88
CA HIS A 132 -2.68 7.89 21.82
C HIS A 132 -3.89 8.40 21.04
N ILE A 133 -4.14 7.86 19.84
CA ILE A 133 -5.32 8.21 19.03
C ILE A 133 -6.59 8.02 19.85
N ASN A 134 -6.79 6.85 20.47
CA ASN A 134 -7.98 6.60 21.29
C ASN A 134 -8.11 7.54 22.50
N ALA A 135 -7.00 8.01 23.07
CA ALA A 135 -6.99 8.92 24.21
C ALA A 135 -7.19 10.40 23.82
N THR A 136 -6.89 10.78 22.58
CA THR A 136 -6.92 12.18 22.12
C THR A 136 -7.94 12.45 21.01
N ASP A 137 -8.67 11.43 20.54
CA ASP A 137 -9.75 11.63 19.57
C ASP A 137 -10.92 12.37 20.25
N GLU A 138 -11.11 13.64 19.88
CA GLU A 138 -12.23 14.50 20.34
C GLU A 138 -13.50 14.35 19.49
#